data_AF-A0A1V5R0F2-F1
#
_entry.id   AF-A0A1V5R0F2-F1
#
_cell.length_a   1.000
_cell.length_b   1.000
_cell.length_c   1.000
_cell.angle_alpha   90.00
_cell.angle_beta   90.00
_cell.angle_gamma   90.00
#
_symmetry.space_group_name_H-M   'P 1'
#
loop_
_entity.id
_entity.type
_entity.pdbx_description
1 polymer ?
#
loop_
_entity_poly.entity_id
_entity_poly.type
_entity_poly.pdbx_seq_one_letter_code
_entity_poly.pdbx_strand_id
1 'polypeptide(L)'
;MKKLSKKIICLALITIGLSALIPLSGILAADYDNDISITLNVPVGTVTGGAVRGSLLGEYFKAWYNLLLGAVGIIATIIIMWGGFKWLSSRGDPKQISDAQDTIFSAIAGLVLAFGSYLIISLINPSLTEINMPEIGNIKVTSNYDVMSQGYSKGSAYNSLGQTTQTDGQLGQSNPENKNNGPKVPCASNSNGQKDYGMAYIASHEGYRSEQYTDAIDASTQNIYFGHQVQPGENFNNTEQEAIQVLRNDYSRYQAQARDVASQHGVDFDDLSAGRQTALTDMAYNMGGASLNNFNNMWSAIRENNFEQAGREILNSQYYNQLQQTGRPQMNADIMAASPAEGNDMLVEQASVNCQ
;
A
#
# COMPACT_ATOMS: atom_id res chain seq x y z
N MET A 1 11.05 -28.67 -57.91
CA MET A 1 11.77 -27.87 -56.89
C MET A 1 11.41 -26.37 -56.86
N LYS A 2 10.84 -25.74 -57.90
CA LYS A 2 10.57 -24.27 -57.92
C LYS A 2 9.32 -23.76 -57.15
N LYS A 3 8.42 -24.64 -56.69
CA LYS A 3 7.19 -24.23 -55.95
C LYS A 3 7.35 -24.23 -54.41
N LEU A 4 8.37 -24.92 -53.88
CA LEU A 4 8.59 -25.02 -52.44
C LEU A 4 9.38 -23.81 -51.88
N SER A 5 10.24 -23.18 -52.70
CA SER A 5 11.04 -22.01 -52.27
C SER A 5 10.21 -20.75 -52.06
N LYS A 6 9.14 -20.51 -52.83
CA LYS A 6 8.29 -19.30 -52.67
C LYS A 6 7.47 -19.29 -51.38
N LYS A 7 7.03 -20.47 -50.89
CA LYS A 7 6.29 -20.57 -49.63
C LYS A 7 7.20 -20.42 -48.40
N ILE A 8 8.45 -20.90 -48.49
CA ILE A 8 9.45 -20.76 -47.42
C ILE A 8 9.97 -19.32 -47.34
N ILE A 9 10.11 -18.61 -48.47
CA ILE A 9 10.53 -17.20 -48.51
C ILE A 9 9.45 -16.27 -47.91
N CYS A 10 8.16 -16.52 -48.16
CA CYS A 10 7.09 -15.75 -47.51
C CYS A 10 6.96 -16.04 -46.02
N LEU A 11 7.18 -17.28 -45.57
CA LEU A 11 7.17 -17.62 -44.14
C LEU A 11 8.37 -17.01 -43.40
N ALA A 12 9.55 -16.99 -44.04
CA ALA A 12 10.78 -16.39 -43.49
C ALA A 12 10.71 -14.86 -43.39
N LEU A 13 10.04 -14.17 -44.33
CA LEU A 13 9.85 -12.71 -44.28
C LEU A 13 8.83 -12.29 -43.21
N ILE A 14 7.86 -13.15 -42.89
CA ILE A 14 6.90 -12.91 -41.80
C ILE A 14 7.55 -13.12 -40.43
N THR A 15 8.51 -14.05 -40.31
CA THR A 15 9.24 -14.27 -39.04
C THR A 15 10.36 -13.25 -38.79
N ILE A 16 10.99 -12.70 -39.83
CA ILE A 16 12.05 -11.68 -39.71
C ILE A 16 11.47 -10.28 -39.43
N GLY A 17 10.22 -10.02 -39.83
CA GLY A 17 9.50 -8.79 -39.50
C GLY A 17 9.05 -8.68 -38.05
N LEU A 18 8.99 -9.79 -37.30
CA LEU A 18 8.54 -9.80 -35.90
C LEU A 18 9.70 -9.64 -34.90
N SER A 19 10.96 -9.78 -35.32
CA SER A 19 12.13 -9.74 -34.43
C SER A 19 12.88 -8.40 -34.41
N ALA A 20 12.37 -7.34 -35.04
CA ALA A 20 13.08 -6.07 -35.21
C ALA A 20 12.44 -4.87 -34.48
N LEU A 21 11.81 -5.11 -33.33
CA LEU A 21 11.38 -4.04 -32.42
C LEU A 21 11.85 -4.35 -30.98
N ILE A 22 13.16 -4.27 -30.75
CA ILE A 22 13.70 -4.16 -29.39
C ILE A 22 13.89 -2.66 -29.14
N PRO A 23 13.11 -2.01 -28.26
CA PRO A 23 13.37 -0.62 -27.89
C PRO A 23 14.69 -0.53 -27.11
N LEU A 24 15.57 0.35 -27.59
CA LEU A 24 16.76 0.82 -26.90
C LEU A 24 16.34 1.42 -25.55
N SER A 25 16.85 0.87 -24.47
CA SER A 25 16.53 1.24 -23.08
C SER A 25 16.81 2.71 -22.80
N GLY A 26 15.74 3.50 -22.60
CA GLY A 26 15.79 4.76 -21.86
C GLY A 26 15.52 4.49 -20.40
N ILE A 27 16.53 4.66 -19.55
CA ILE A 27 16.37 4.74 -18.10
C ILE A 27 15.78 6.11 -17.79
N LEU A 28 14.59 6.16 -17.20
CA LEU A 28 14.10 7.34 -16.50
C LEU A 28 13.70 6.93 -15.08
N ALA A 29 14.15 7.79 -14.16
CA ALA A 29 13.96 7.86 -12.71
C ALA A 29 13.09 6.79 -12.05
N ALA A 30 13.70 6.04 -11.13
CA ALA A 30 12.98 5.36 -10.08
C ALA A 30 12.28 6.40 -9.21
N ASP A 31 10.96 6.49 -9.34
CA ASP A 31 10.10 7.02 -8.28
C ASP A 31 9.91 5.87 -7.27
N TYR A 32 10.39 6.06 -6.04
CA TYR A 32 10.34 5.05 -4.99
C TYR A 32 8.98 5.13 -4.29
N ASP A 33 7.95 4.60 -4.98
CA ASP A 33 6.66 4.25 -4.39
C ASP A 33 6.68 2.73 -4.14
N ASN A 34 6.19 2.27 -2.98
CA ASN A 34 6.22 0.85 -2.57
C ASN A 34 5.18 0.03 -3.36
N ASP A 35 5.26 0.07 -4.68
CA ASP A 35 4.34 -0.60 -5.58
C ASP A 35 4.87 -2.01 -5.90
N ILE A 36 4.04 -3.02 -5.66
CA ILE A 36 4.31 -4.39 -6.10
C ILE A 36 4.42 -4.33 -7.63
N SER A 37 5.62 -4.52 -8.15
CA SER A 37 5.87 -4.49 -9.59
C SER A 37 5.62 -5.87 -10.17
N ILE A 38 4.59 -5.98 -11.01
CA ILE A 38 4.38 -7.19 -11.81
C ILE A 38 5.07 -7.02 -13.16
N THR A 39 5.84 -8.03 -13.55
CA THR A 39 6.36 -8.12 -14.92
C THR A 39 5.36 -8.91 -15.74
N LEU A 40 4.95 -8.36 -16.89
CA LEU A 40 3.99 -9.04 -17.77
C LEU A 40 4.74 -10.10 -18.58
N ASN A 41 4.16 -11.30 -18.67
CA ASN A 41 4.75 -12.38 -19.47
C ASN A 41 4.83 -12.03 -20.98
N VAL A 42 3.97 -11.12 -21.44
CA VAL A 42 4.00 -10.57 -22.81
C VAL A 42 3.96 -9.05 -22.73
N PRO A 43 5.09 -8.35 -22.95
CA PRO A 43 5.10 -6.90 -23.03
C PRO A 43 4.48 -6.43 -24.35
N VAL A 44 3.67 -5.37 -24.32
CA VAL A 44 3.04 -4.80 -25.52
C VAL A 44 3.19 -3.28 -25.52
N GLY A 45 3.79 -2.74 -26.59
CA GLY A 45 4.09 -1.31 -26.69
C GLY A 45 5.10 -0.88 -25.62
N THR A 46 4.74 0.15 -24.84
CA THR A 46 5.54 0.66 -23.71
C THR A 46 5.20 -0.01 -22.37
N VAL A 47 4.20 -0.92 -22.34
CA VAL A 47 3.74 -1.57 -21.11
C VAL A 47 4.48 -2.90 -20.94
N THR A 48 5.56 -2.88 -20.16
CA THR A 48 6.41 -4.07 -19.88
C THR A 48 6.14 -4.67 -18.50
N GLY A 49 5.40 -3.95 -17.67
CA GLY A 49 5.21 -4.20 -16.25
C GLY A 49 5.10 -2.87 -15.52
N GLY A 50 4.63 -2.91 -14.29
CA GLY A 50 4.44 -1.70 -13.49
C GLY A 50 3.77 -2.02 -12.16
N ALA A 51 3.65 -0.98 -11.35
CA ALA A 51 2.80 -0.95 -10.19
C ALA A 51 1.41 -1.57 -10.44
N VAL A 52 0.91 -2.40 -9.52
CA VAL A 52 -0.48 -2.93 -9.57
C VAL A 52 -1.47 -1.81 -9.21
N ARG A 53 -1.58 -0.83 -10.11
CA ARG A 53 -2.59 0.23 -10.08
C ARG A 53 -3.74 -0.14 -11.01
N GLY A 54 -4.95 0.34 -10.71
CA GLY A 54 -6.14 0.15 -11.55
C GLY A 54 -5.95 0.63 -13.01
N SER A 55 -4.99 1.54 -13.24
CA SER A 55 -4.62 2.03 -14.57
C SER A 55 -3.79 1.06 -15.40
N LEU A 56 -2.99 0.16 -14.79
CA LEU A 56 -2.08 -0.74 -15.52
C LEU A 56 -2.85 -1.67 -16.46
N LEU A 57 -3.97 -2.22 -15.98
CA LEU A 57 -4.82 -3.10 -16.79
C LEU A 57 -5.46 -2.33 -17.96
N GLY A 58 -5.90 -1.10 -17.72
CA GLY A 58 -6.47 -0.23 -18.75
C GLY A 58 -5.46 0.18 -19.82
N GLU A 59 -4.26 0.55 -19.41
CA GLU A 59 -3.15 0.87 -20.30
C GLU A 59 -2.71 -0.36 -21.12
N TYR A 60 -2.69 -1.55 -20.50
CA TYR A 60 -2.38 -2.80 -21.18
C TYR A 60 -3.43 -3.16 -22.24
N PHE A 61 -4.73 -3.04 -21.93
CA PHE A 61 -5.80 -3.24 -22.90
C PHE A 61 -5.75 -2.22 -24.05
N LYS A 62 -5.46 -0.95 -23.74
CA LYS A 62 -5.29 0.12 -24.75
C LYS A 62 -4.12 -0.17 -25.68
N ALA A 63 -3.00 -0.66 -25.16
CA ALA A 63 -1.85 -1.06 -25.95
C ALA A 63 -2.19 -2.19 -26.94
N TRP A 64 -2.90 -3.22 -26.48
CA TRP A 64 -3.39 -4.31 -27.34
C TRP A 64 -4.39 -3.84 -28.39
N TYR A 65 -5.33 -2.97 -28.03
CA TYR A 65 -6.30 -2.41 -28.96
C TYR A 65 -5.61 -1.66 -30.12
N ASN A 66 -4.64 -0.80 -29.81
CA ASN A 66 -3.88 -0.06 -30.81
C ASN A 66 -3.04 -0.99 -31.71
N LEU A 67 -2.44 -2.03 -31.13
CA LEU A 67 -1.68 -3.05 -31.87
C LEU A 67 -2.58 -3.79 -32.87
N LEU A 68 -3.76 -4.25 -32.43
CA LEU A 68 -4.70 -5.00 -33.26
C LEU A 68 -5.27 -4.12 -34.38
N LEU A 69 -5.60 -2.86 -34.08
CA LEU A 69 -6.11 -1.93 -35.08
C LEU A 69 -5.05 -1.64 -36.16
N GLY A 70 -3.77 -1.51 -35.79
CA GLY A 70 -2.66 -1.40 -36.74
C GLY A 70 -2.48 -2.67 -37.58
N ALA A 71 -2.61 -3.86 -36.97
CA ALA A 71 -2.48 -5.14 -37.67
C ALA A 71 -3.54 -5.33 -38.77
N VAL A 72 -4.77 -4.86 -38.56
CA VAL A 72 -5.84 -4.92 -39.57
C VAL A 72 -5.45 -4.19 -40.86
N GLY A 73 -4.81 -3.02 -40.76
CA GLY A 73 -4.36 -2.26 -41.93
C GLY A 73 -3.29 -2.99 -42.75
N ILE A 74 -2.33 -3.62 -42.07
CA ILE A 74 -1.27 -4.41 -42.71
C ILE A 74 -1.88 -5.64 -43.41
N ILE A 75 -2.76 -6.38 -42.73
CA ILE A 75 -3.41 -7.57 -43.28
C ILE A 75 -4.27 -7.20 -44.49
N ALA A 76 -5.06 -6.13 -44.41
CA ALA A 76 -5.87 -5.65 -45.53
C ALA A 76 -5.01 -5.31 -46.75
N THR A 77 -3.86 -4.65 -46.54
CA THR A 77 -2.91 -4.31 -47.61
C THR A 77 -2.39 -5.56 -48.32
N ILE A 78 -2.01 -6.60 -47.57
CA ILE A 78 -1.52 -7.87 -48.13
C ILE A 78 -2.60 -8.56 -48.97
N ILE A 79 -3.85 -8.59 -48.48
CA ILE A 79 -4.96 -9.23 -49.19
C ILE A 79 -5.31 -8.46 -50.47
N ILE A 80 -5.26 -7.13 -50.45
CA ILE A 80 -5.46 -6.30 -51.65
C ILE A 80 -4.36 -6.56 -52.68
N MET A 81 -3.10 -6.64 -52.26
CA MET A 81 -1.99 -7.00 -53.16
C MET A 81 -2.20 -8.39 -53.78
N TRP A 82 -2.65 -9.37 -52.99
CA TRP A 82 -2.93 -10.72 -53.47
C TRP A 82 -4.10 -10.77 -54.46
N GLY A 83 -5.19 -10.06 -54.15
CA GLY A 83 -6.34 -9.92 -55.05
C GLY A 83 -5.97 -9.24 -56.36
N GLY A 84 -5.17 -8.17 -56.31
CA GLY A 84 -4.66 -7.47 -57.50
C GLY A 84 -3.77 -8.36 -58.36
N PHE A 85 -2.88 -9.15 -57.74
CA PHE A 85 -2.07 -10.12 -58.46
C PHE A 85 -2.93 -11.22 -59.11
N LYS A 86 -3.94 -11.74 -58.40
CA LYS A 86 -4.90 -12.72 -58.94
C LYS A 86 -5.65 -12.16 -60.14
N TRP A 87 -6.07 -10.90 -60.08
CA TRP A 87 -6.78 -10.23 -61.17
C TRP A 87 -5.90 -10.11 -62.44
N LEU A 88 -4.65 -9.64 -62.29
CA LEU A 88 -3.71 -9.52 -63.41
C LEU A 88 -3.34 -10.88 -64.04
N SER A 89 -3.33 -11.95 -63.24
CA SER A 89 -2.95 -13.30 -63.68
C SER A 89 -4.12 -14.15 -64.21
N SER A 90 -5.35 -13.62 -64.21
CA SER A 90 -6.57 -14.35 -64.60
C SER A 90 -6.74 -14.56 -66.11
N ARG A 91 -5.91 -13.96 -66.97
CA ARG A 91 -5.88 -14.15 -68.45
C ARG A 91 -7.26 -14.05 -69.14
N GLY A 92 -8.19 -13.26 -68.59
CA GLY A 92 -9.52 -13.09 -69.17
C GLY A 92 -10.57 -14.13 -68.78
N ASP A 93 -10.26 -15.08 -67.88
CA ASP A 93 -11.26 -15.98 -67.30
C ASP A 93 -12.24 -15.19 -66.39
N PRO A 94 -13.53 -15.08 -66.75
CA PRO A 94 -14.49 -14.29 -65.98
C PRO A 94 -14.64 -14.75 -64.53
N LYS A 95 -14.48 -16.06 -64.28
CA LYS A 95 -14.64 -16.63 -62.93
C LYS A 95 -13.51 -16.19 -62.01
N GLN A 96 -12.27 -16.27 -62.48
CA GLN A 96 -11.10 -15.87 -61.69
C GLN A 96 -11.02 -14.36 -61.48
N ILE A 97 -11.51 -13.58 -62.47
CA ILE A 97 -11.67 -12.13 -62.34
C ILE A 97 -12.69 -11.80 -61.25
N SER A 98 -13.86 -12.44 -61.26
CA SER A 98 -14.88 -12.27 -60.22
C SER A 98 -14.33 -12.61 -58.83
N ASP A 99 -13.69 -13.76 -58.68
CA ASP A 99 -13.13 -14.16 -57.37
C ASP A 99 -12.05 -13.19 -56.87
N ALA A 100 -11.26 -12.60 -57.79
CA ALA A 100 -10.23 -11.61 -57.43
C ALA A 100 -10.87 -10.29 -56.96
N GLN A 101 -11.93 -9.86 -57.64
CA GLN A 101 -12.73 -8.71 -57.23
C GLN A 101 -13.37 -8.94 -55.86
N ASP A 102 -13.97 -10.12 -55.62
CA ASP A 102 -14.55 -10.47 -54.32
C ASP A 102 -13.51 -10.46 -53.18
N THR A 103 -12.28 -10.89 -53.48
CA THR A 103 -11.16 -10.85 -52.50
C THR A 103 -10.77 -9.40 -52.16
N ILE A 104 -10.73 -8.51 -53.15
CA ILE A 104 -10.44 -7.09 -52.93
C ILE A 104 -11.59 -6.42 -52.19
N PHE A 105 -12.84 -6.68 -52.60
CA PHE A 105 -14.03 -6.11 -51.97
C PHE A 105 -14.18 -6.55 -50.52
N SER A 106 -13.93 -7.82 -50.20
CA SER A 106 -13.96 -8.31 -48.81
C SER A 106 -12.88 -7.67 -47.94
N ALA A 107 -11.68 -7.43 -48.46
CA ALA A 107 -10.63 -6.71 -47.74
C ALA A 107 -10.99 -5.23 -47.49
N ILE A 108 -11.51 -4.54 -48.52
CA ILE A 108 -11.95 -3.15 -48.40
C ILE A 108 -13.14 -3.06 -47.44
N ALA A 109 -14.12 -3.95 -47.55
CA ALA A 109 -15.28 -3.99 -46.67
C ALA A 109 -14.86 -4.23 -45.20
N GLY A 110 -13.91 -5.12 -44.95
CA GLY A 110 -13.36 -5.33 -43.61
C GLY A 110 -12.65 -4.09 -43.04
N LEU A 111 -11.89 -3.38 -43.87
CA LEU A 111 -11.22 -2.14 -43.48
C LEU A 111 -12.22 -1.01 -43.23
N VAL A 112 -13.24 -0.88 -44.08
CA VAL A 112 -14.35 0.08 -43.91
C VAL A 112 -15.16 -0.25 -42.66
N LEU A 113 -15.38 -1.53 -42.33
CA LEU A 113 -16.09 -1.93 -41.13
C LEU A 113 -15.27 -1.60 -39.88
N ALA A 114 -13.97 -1.91 -39.86
CA ALA A 114 -13.10 -1.61 -38.72
C ALA A 114 -12.96 -0.10 -38.49
N PHE A 115 -12.65 0.66 -39.54
CA PHE A 115 -12.50 2.11 -39.45
C PHE A 115 -13.84 2.82 -39.27
N GLY A 116 -14.89 2.32 -39.92
CA GLY A 116 -16.26 2.81 -39.77
C GLY A 116 -16.79 2.60 -38.35
N SER A 117 -16.50 1.46 -37.72
CA SER A 117 -16.82 1.22 -36.31
C SER A 117 -16.13 2.25 -35.41
N TYR A 118 -14.85 2.53 -35.65
CA TYR A 118 -14.11 3.56 -34.91
C TYR A 118 -14.73 4.95 -35.10
N LEU A 119 -15.04 5.32 -36.35
CA LEU A 119 -15.65 6.62 -36.68
C LEU A 119 -17.05 6.79 -36.06
N ILE A 120 -17.90 5.75 -36.10
CA ILE A 120 -19.25 5.80 -35.52
C ILE A 120 -19.16 5.98 -34.00
N ILE A 121 -18.29 5.23 -33.32
CA ILE A 121 -18.11 5.34 -31.87
C ILE A 121 -17.54 6.73 -31.52
N SER A 122 -16.52 7.20 -32.25
CA SER A 122 -15.91 8.51 -32.05
C SER A 122 -16.87 9.68 -32.32
N LEU A 123 -17.84 9.51 -33.24
CA LEU A 123 -18.83 10.54 -33.58
C LEU A 123 -19.93 10.65 -32.52
N ILE A 124 -20.36 9.52 -31.96
CA ILE A 124 -21.42 9.48 -30.94
C ILE A 124 -20.86 9.97 -29.59
N ASN A 125 -19.68 9.48 -29.20
CA ASN A 125 -19.01 9.91 -27.99
C ASN A 125 -17.50 9.64 -28.07
N PRO A 126 -16.65 10.68 -28.24
CA PRO A 126 -15.21 10.49 -28.31
C PRO A 126 -14.64 9.85 -27.02
N SER A 127 -15.29 10.04 -25.88
CA SER A 127 -14.90 9.43 -24.60
C SER A 127 -15.13 7.91 -24.53
N LEU A 128 -15.76 7.28 -25.53
CA LEU A 128 -15.84 5.81 -25.64
C LEU A 128 -14.66 5.22 -26.41
N THR A 129 -13.94 6.03 -27.18
CA THR A 129 -12.68 5.63 -27.83
C THR A 129 -11.47 5.84 -26.93
N GLU A 130 -11.57 6.79 -25.98
CA GLU A 130 -10.67 6.88 -24.85
C GLU A 130 -11.14 5.94 -23.74
N ILE A 131 -10.53 4.76 -23.64
CA ILE A 131 -10.80 3.82 -22.56
C ILE A 131 -10.31 4.44 -21.24
N ASN A 132 -11.15 5.27 -20.63
CA ASN A 132 -11.01 5.74 -19.26
C ASN A 132 -11.76 4.73 -18.40
N MET A 133 -11.04 3.73 -17.90
CA MET A 133 -11.63 2.86 -16.87
C MET A 133 -11.89 3.73 -15.64
N PRO A 134 -13.04 3.60 -14.96
CA PRO A 134 -13.23 4.24 -13.68
C PRO A 134 -12.05 3.84 -12.79
N GLU A 135 -11.47 4.81 -12.09
CA GLU A 135 -10.48 4.52 -11.06
C GLU A 135 -11.11 3.48 -10.14
N ILE A 136 -10.59 2.26 -10.20
CA ILE A 136 -10.91 1.27 -9.18
C ILE A 136 -10.29 1.90 -7.93
N GLY A 137 -11.14 2.49 -7.08
CA GLY A 137 -10.69 3.16 -5.87
C GLY A 137 -9.67 2.26 -5.19
N ASN A 138 -8.54 2.87 -4.79
CA ASN A 138 -7.35 2.21 -4.26
C ASN A 138 -7.68 0.82 -3.73
N ILE A 139 -7.20 -0.23 -4.40
CA ILE A 139 -7.22 -1.54 -3.79
C ILE A 139 -6.43 -1.35 -2.51
N LYS A 140 -7.13 -1.34 -1.37
CA LYS A 140 -6.45 -1.47 -0.09
C LYS A 140 -5.75 -2.81 -0.22
N VAL A 141 -4.44 -2.78 -0.40
CA VAL A 141 -3.60 -3.89 -0.02
C VAL A 141 -3.80 -3.97 1.48
N THR A 142 -4.79 -4.76 1.86
CA THR A 142 -4.88 -5.30 3.19
C THR A 142 -3.57 -6.05 3.35
N SER A 143 -2.63 -5.43 4.06
CA SER A 143 -1.56 -6.15 4.71
C SER A 143 -2.20 -7.28 5.52
N ASN A 144 -1.47 -8.34 5.82
CA ASN A 144 -2.03 -9.45 6.63
C ASN A 144 -2.65 -9.00 7.98
N TYR A 145 -2.54 -7.72 8.35
CA TYR A 145 -3.16 -7.06 9.48
C TYR A 145 -4.65 -6.68 9.34
N ASP A 146 -5.25 -6.35 8.17
CA ASP A 146 -6.72 -6.09 8.19
C ASP A 146 -7.54 -7.38 8.41
N VAL A 147 -6.95 -8.55 8.17
CA VAL A 147 -7.60 -9.85 8.42
C VAL A 147 -7.50 -10.25 9.90
N MET A 148 -6.40 -9.92 10.58
CA MET A 148 -6.28 -10.08 12.05
C MET A 148 -6.95 -8.94 12.86
N SER A 149 -7.19 -7.79 12.23
CA SER A 149 -7.85 -6.60 12.81
C SER A 149 -9.38 -6.64 12.75
N GLN A 150 -10.01 -7.60 12.05
CA GLN A 150 -11.47 -7.68 12.00
C GLN A 150 -12.15 -7.91 13.36
N GLY A 151 -11.38 -8.25 14.42
CA GLY A 151 -11.84 -8.23 15.82
C GLY A 151 -11.22 -7.13 16.71
N TYR A 152 -10.18 -6.42 16.26
CA TYR A 152 -9.35 -5.56 17.11
C TYR A 152 -8.95 -4.26 16.39
N SER A 153 -9.94 -3.45 16.03
CA SER A 153 -9.70 -2.04 15.71
C SER A 153 -10.16 -1.20 16.89
N LYS A 154 -9.19 -0.72 17.68
CA LYS A 154 -9.41 0.34 18.68
C LYS A 154 -9.68 1.64 17.91
N GLY A 155 -10.88 1.76 17.34
CA GLY A 155 -11.44 2.97 16.72
C GLY A 155 -11.23 3.14 15.21
N SER A 156 -12.33 3.04 14.45
CA SER A 156 -12.43 3.59 13.08
C SER A 156 -12.32 5.13 13.03
N ALA A 157 -12.35 5.80 14.19
CA ALA A 157 -12.25 7.24 14.36
C ALA A 157 -10.86 7.83 14.03
N TYR A 158 -9.85 6.98 13.89
CA TYR A 158 -8.46 7.38 13.64
C TYR A 158 -8.05 7.30 12.15
N ASN A 159 -8.96 6.90 11.26
CA ASN A 159 -8.71 6.75 9.81
C ASN A 159 -8.35 8.06 9.08
N SER A 160 -8.43 9.23 9.73
CA SER A 160 -8.06 10.54 9.17
C SER A 160 -6.85 11.22 9.87
N LEU A 161 -6.12 10.51 10.73
CA LEU A 161 -5.06 11.11 11.58
C LEU A 161 -3.76 11.52 10.86
N GLY A 162 -3.58 11.17 9.59
CA GLY A 162 -2.37 11.50 8.81
C GLY A 162 -2.28 12.96 8.34
N GLN A 163 -3.25 13.82 8.68
CA GLN A 163 -3.19 15.23 8.33
C GLN A 163 -2.44 16.03 9.40
N THR A 164 -1.26 16.52 9.03
CA THR A 164 -0.50 17.46 9.84
C THR A 164 -1.17 18.83 9.84
N THR A 165 -1.29 19.45 11.01
CA THR A 165 -1.85 20.80 11.19
C THR A 165 -0.84 21.63 11.94
N GLN A 166 -0.26 22.66 11.29
CA GLN A 166 0.80 23.49 11.87
C GLN A 166 0.50 23.89 13.32
N THR A 167 1.21 23.27 14.26
CA THR A 167 1.29 23.66 15.67
C THR A 167 2.73 24.12 15.98
N ASP A 168 2.91 25.00 16.95
CA ASP A 168 4.22 25.51 17.42
C ASP A 168 5.00 24.46 18.25
N GLY A 169 4.81 23.16 17.97
CA GLY A 169 5.11 21.99 18.81
C GLY A 169 6.46 22.03 19.55
N GLN A 170 6.43 22.53 20.78
CA GLN A 170 7.59 22.58 21.67
C GLN A 170 7.84 21.21 22.30
N LEU A 171 9.04 20.67 22.09
CA LEU A 171 9.52 19.44 22.71
C LEU A 171 10.01 19.72 24.15
N GLY A 172 10.02 18.69 24.99
CA GLY A 172 10.55 18.74 26.36
C GLY A 172 9.56 19.32 27.38
N GLN A 173 8.26 19.19 27.14
CA GLN A 173 7.18 19.69 28.01
C GLN A 173 6.35 18.56 28.65
N SER A 174 6.80 17.30 28.58
CA SER A 174 6.07 16.15 29.13
C SER A 174 5.76 16.33 30.62
N ASN A 175 4.46 16.38 30.96
CA ASN A 175 3.95 16.26 32.32
C ASN A 175 2.88 15.15 32.33
N PRO A 176 3.28 13.87 32.36
CA PRO A 176 2.37 12.77 32.07
C PRO A 176 1.37 12.54 33.20
N GLU A 177 0.11 12.27 32.82
CA GLU A 177 -0.88 11.71 33.74
C GLU A 177 -0.56 10.21 33.96
N ASN A 178 0.35 9.93 34.89
CA ASN A 178 0.78 8.57 35.21
C ASN A 178 -0.26 7.88 36.10
N LYS A 179 -1.18 7.10 35.52
CA LYS A 179 -2.16 6.31 36.25
C LYS A 179 -1.47 5.14 36.96
N ASN A 180 -1.50 5.17 38.30
CA ASN A 180 -0.93 4.13 39.17
C ASN A 180 -2.03 3.40 39.97
N ASN A 181 -3.17 3.14 39.33
CA ASN A 181 -4.35 2.55 39.95
C ASN A 181 -4.46 1.02 39.74
N GLY A 182 -3.42 0.39 39.19
CA GLY A 182 -3.39 -1.02 38.81
C GLY A 182 -2.32 -1.85 39.49
N PRO A 183 -2.31 -3.17 39.26
CA PRO A 183 -1.26 -4.05 39.75
C PRO A 183 0.09 -3.67 39.14
N LYS A 184 1.17 -3.97 39.88
CA LYS A 184 2.53 -3.77 39.38
C LYS A 184 2.83 -4.76 38.25
N VAL A 185 3.48 -4.27 37.20
CA VAL A 185 3.82 -5.04 36.01
C VAL A 185 5.32 -5.33 35.96
N PRO A 186 5.75 -6.51 35.49
CA PRO A 186 7.17 -6.85 35.42
C PRO A 186 7.94 -5.98 34.42
N CYS A 187 9.10 -5.45 34.82
CA CYS A 187 10.07 -4.81 33.93
C CYS A 187 11.37 -5.63 33.90
N ALA A 188 11.39 -6.69 33.10
CA ALA A 188 12.53 -7.60 33.05
C ALA A 188 13.79 -6.88 32.53
N SER A 189 14.94 -7.16 33.14
CA SER A 189 16.23 -6.70 32.63
C SER A 189 16.77 -7.66 31.57
N ASN A 190 17.29 -7.12 30.47
CA ASN A 190 18.09 -7.90 29.52
C ASN A 190 19.47 -8.26 30.13
N SER A 191 20.27 -9.04 29.39
CA SER A 191 21.61 -9.47 29.84
C SER A 191 22.59 -8.31 30.10
N ASN A 192 22.29 -7.11 29.59
CA ASN A 192 23.08 -5.89 29.80
C ASN A 192 22.55 -5.05 30.97
N GLY A 193 21.53 -5.53 31.70
CA GLY A 193 20.93 -4.82 32.83
C GLY A 193 19.91 -3.73 32.44
N GLN A 194 19.66 -3.52 31.14
CA GLN A 194 18.63 -2.57 30.69
C GLN A 194 17.25 -3.16 30.93
N LYS A 195 16.39 -2.43 31.64
CA LYS A 195 15.02 -2.84 31.94
C LYS A 195 14.09 -2.54 30.77
N ASP A 196 13.21 -3.48 30.46
CA ASP A 196 12.10 -3.28 29.53
C ASP A 196 10.92 -2.66 30.29
N TYR A 197 10.71 -1.37 30.06
CA TYR A 197 9.64 -0.59 30.68
C TYR A 197 8.38 -0.53 29.83
N GLY A 198 8.34 -1.16 28.65
CA GLY A 198 7.29 -0.95 27.68
C GLY A 198 5.89 -1.27 28.20
N MET A 199 5.71 -2.40 28.88
CA MET A 199 4.42 -2.73 29.48
C MET A 199 4.02 -1.76 30.61
N ALA A 200 4.99 -1.33 31.42
CA ALA A 200 4.76 -0.39 32.52
C ALA A 200 4.37 0.99 32.03
N TYR A 201 4.96 1.41 30.92
CA TYR A 201 4.65 2.65 30.22
C TYR A 201 3.24 2.64 29.63
N ILE A 202 2.81 1.55 29.00
CA ILE A 202 1.43 1.45 28.51
C ILE A 202 0.44 1.39 29.67
N ALA A 203 0.74 0.60 30.70
CA ALA A 203 -0.10 0.47 31.88
C ALA A 203 -0.34 1.84 32.57
N SER A 204 0.66 2.72 32.60
CA SER A 204 0.52 4.05 33.23
C SER A 204 -0.35 5.01 32.41
N HIS A 205 -0.42 4.88 31.09
CA HIS A 205 -1.30 5.70 30.26
C HIS A 205 -2.75 5.18 30.19
N GLU A 206 -2.92 3.86 30.06
CA GLU A 206 -4.25 3.25 29.97
C GLU A 206 -4.95 3.31 31.34
N GLY A 207 -4.22 2.97 32.41
CA GLY A 207 -4.78 2.74 33.73
C GLY A 207 -5.50 1.38 33.81
N TYR A 208 -5.83 0.98 35.03
CA TYR A 208 -6.40 -0.33 35.31
C TYR A 208 -7.89 -0.26 35.67
N ARG A 209 -8.69 -1.17 35.11
CA ARG A 209 -10.07 -1.44 35.51
C ARG A 209 -10.32 -2.94 35.58
N SER A 210 -10.69 -3.45 36.76
CA SER A 210 -10.99 -4.87 36.95
C SER A 210 -12.35 -5.29 36.39
N GLU A 211 -13.22 -4.33 36.11
CA GLU A 211 -14.56 -4.57 35.55
C GLU A 211 -14.64 -4.07 34.11
N GLN A 212 -15.44 -4.75 33.30
CA GLN A 212 -15.68 -4.36 31.90
C GLN A 212 -16.37 -3.00 31.84
N TYR A 213 -15.90 -2.15 30.95
CA TYR A 213 -16.46 -0.83 30.70
C TYR A 213 -16.58 -0.58 29.20
N THR A 214 -17.58 0.17 28.78
CA THR A 214 -17.72 0.56 27.37
C THR A 214 -16.74 1.67 27.01
N ASP A 215 -16.25 1.65 25.78
CA ASP A 215 -15.46 2.77 25.25
C ASP A 215 -16.30 4.07 25.26
N ALA A 216 -15.66 5.20 25.54
CA ALA A 216 -16.32 6.50 25.50
C ALA A 216 -16.70 6.92 24.07
N ILE A 217 -16.03 6.32 23.07
CA ILE A 217 -16.18 6.67 21.65
C ILE A 217 -17.10 5.67 20.93
N ASP A 218 -17.08 4.39 21.33
CA ASP A 218 -17.92 3.33 20.74
C ASP A 218 -18.54 2.44 21.83
N ALA A 219 -19.82 2.65 22.09
CA ALA A 219 -20.57 1.90 23.09
C ALA A 219 -20.73 0.40 22.76
N SER A 220 -20.39 -0.03 21.54
CA SER A 220 -20.37 -1.45 21.16
C SER A 220 -19.08 -2.16 21.56
N THR A 221 -18.04 -1.40 21.92
CA THR A 221 -16.75 -1.94 22.35
C THR A 221 -16.68 -2.00 23.88
N GLN A 222 -16.40 -3.19 24.41
CA GLN A 222 -16.11 -3.39 25.83
C GLN A 222 -14.62 -3.54 26.05
N ASN A 223 -14.11 -2.86 27.08
CA ASN A 223 -12.72 -2.89 27.48
C ASN A 223 -12.58 -3.38 28.93
N ILE A 224 -11.45 -3.96 29.29
CA ILE A 224 -11.11 -4.41 30.65
C ILE A 224 -9.60 -4.26 30.91
N TYR A 225 -9.18 -4.36 32.16
CA TYR A 225 -7.79 -4.32 32.62
C TYR A 225 -7.08 -3.06 32.17
N PHE A 226 -5.96 -3.20 31.44
CA PHE A 226 -5.15 -2.10 30.91
C PHE A 226 -5.62 -1.69 29.51
N GLY A 227 -6.93 -1.49 29.35
CA GLY A 227 -7.52 -1.10 28.07
C GLY A 227 -7.54 -2.21 27.01
N HIS A 228 -7.66 -3.47 27.44
CA HIS A 228 -7.86 -4.63 26.57
C HIS A 228 -9.28 -4.66 26.03
N GLN A 229 -9.43 -4.69 24.70
CA GLN A 229 -10.72 -4.80 24.03
C GLN A 229 -11.23 -6.25 24.05
N VAL A 230 -12.29 -6.48 24.84
CA VAL A 230 -12.92 -7.78 25.05
C VAL A 230 -13.48 -8.34 23.75
N GLN A 231 -13.12 -9.57 23.43
CA GLN A 231 -13.65 -10.28 22.27
C GLN A 231 -14.87 -11.15 22.58
N PRO A 232 -15.70 -11.44 21.56
CA PRO A 232 -16.77 -12.41 21.69
C PRO A 232 -16.26 -13.77 22.18
N GLY A 233 -16.71 -14.19 23.36
CA GLY A 233 -16.38 -15.50 23.95
C GLY A 233 -15.18 -15.50 24.89
N GLU A 234 -14.51 -14.36 25.11
CA GLU A 234 -13.51 -14.25 26.17
C GLU A 234 -14.16 -14.20 27.56
N ASN A 235 -13.57 -14.95 28.49
CA ASN A 235 -13.99 -14.98 29.89
C ASN A 235 -12.81 -14.56 30.77
N PHE A 236 -13.09 -13.72 31.77
CA PHE A 236 -12.09 -13.18 32.67
C PHE A 236 -12.39 -13.60 34.10
N ASN A 237 -11.34 -13.98 34.82
CA ASN A 237 -11.39 -14.40 36.22
C ASN A 237 -11.13 -13.23 37.19
N ASN A 238 -10.89 -12.02 36.67
CA ASN A 238 -10.67 -10.78 37.43
C ASN A 238 -9.48 -10.87 38.42
N THR A 239 -8.39 -11.52 38.00
CA THR A 239 -7.17 -11.62 38.80
C THR A 239 -6.06 -10.72 38.27
N GLU A 240 -5.21 -10.21 39.16
CA GLU A 240 -4.06 -9.37 38.75
C GLU A 240 -3.09 -10.11 37.84
N GLN A 241 -2.87 -11.41 38.08
CA GLN A 241 -1.98 -12.24 37.25
C GLN A 241 -2.53 -12.40 35.83
N GLU A 242 -3.85 -12.59 35.70
CA GLU A 242 -4.52 -12.64 34.39
C GLU A 242 -4.43 -11.28 33.69
N ALA A 243 -4.68 -10.18 34.39
CA ALA A 243 -4.56 -8.83 33.82
C ALA A 243 -3.16 -8.54 33.28
N ILE A 244 -2.11 -8.93 34.01
CA ILE A 244 -0.71 -8.80 33.56
C ILE A 244 -0.45 -9.69 32.35
N GLN A 245 -1.01 -10.90 32.30
CA GLN A 245 -0.85 -11.80 31.16
C GLN A 245 -1.56 -11.28 29.90
N VAL A 246 -2.77 -10.72 30.05
CA VAL A 246 -3.50 -10.07 28.95
C VAL A 246 -2.70 -8.88 28.44
N LEU A 247 -2.23 -8.00 29.33
CA LEU A 247 -1.38 -6.87 28.95
C LEU A 247 -0.12 -7.33 28.21
N ARG A 248 0.54 -8.40 28.66
CA ARG A 248 1.72 -8.96 27.98
C ARG A 248 1.39 -9.41 26.55
N ASN A 249 0.27 -10.10 26.37
CA ASN A 249 -0.16 -10.58 25.06
C ASN A 249 -0.48 -9.40 24.13
N ASP A 250 -1.22 -8.40 24.62
CA ASP A 250 -1.54 -7.20 23.86
C ASP A 250 -0.28 -6.39 23.53
N TYR A 251 0.61 -6.19 24.50
CA TYR A 251 1.89 -5.49 24.30
C TYR A 251 2.70 -6.15 23.19
N SER A 252 2.88 -7.48 23.24
CA SER A 252 3.61 -8.22 22.20
C SER A 252 2.95 -8.08 20.83
N ARG A 253 1.62 -8.11 20.76
CA ARG A 253 0.87 -7.91 19.51
C ARG A 253 1.09 -6.51 18.95
N TYR A 254 0.98 -5.46 19.76
CA TYR A 254 1.14 -4.08 19.29
C TYR A 254 2.60 -3.71 19.01
N GLN A 255 3.55 -4.33 19.70
CA GLN A 255 4.97 -4.19 19.39
C GLN A 255 5.29 -4.81 18.03
N ALA A 256 4.73 -6.00 17.74
CA ALA A 256 4.81 -6.59 16.41
C ALA A 256 4.21 -5.66 15.35
N GLN A 257 3.01 -5.10 15.59
CA GLN A 257 2.40 -4.13 14.67
C GLN A 257 3.30 -2.90 14.45
N ALA A 258 3.89 -2.34 15.51
CA ALA A 258 4.80 -1.20 15.39
C ALA A 258 6.06 -1.55 14.58
N ARG A 259 6.63 -2.75 14.79
CA ARG A 259 7.75 -3.29 13.99
C ARG A 259 7.38 -3.44 12.52
N ASP A 260 6.20 -3.99 12.25
CA ASP A 260 5.73 -4.25 10.90
C ASP A 260 5.45 -2.95 10.15
N VAL A 261 4.87 -1.95 10.82
CA VAL A 261 4.70 -0.60 10.25
C VAL A 261 6.05 0.07 10.01
N ALA A 262 6.99 0.00 10.95
CA ALA A 262 8.33 0.55 10.77
C ALA A 262 9.02 -0.04 9.53
N SER A 263 8.92 -1.37 9.35
CA SER A 263 9.50 -2.07 8.19
C SER A 263 8.93 -1.60 6.84
N GLN A 264 7.62 -1.29 6.78
CA GLN A 264 6.97 -0.75 5.58
C GLN A 264 7.49 0.64 5.20
N HIS A 265 7.99 1.39 6.18
CA HIS A 265 8.61 2.70 5.98
C HIS A 265 10.12 2.64 5.78
N GLY A 266 10.70 1.44 5.69
CA GLY A 266 12.14 1.23 5.52
C GLY A 266 12.95 1.50 6.79
N VAL A 267 12.33 1.37 7.97
CA VAL A 267 12.97 1.53 9.28
C VAL A 267 13.06 0.15 9.94
N ASP A 268 14.27 -0.24 10.34
CA ASP A 268 14.44 -1.39 11.21
C ASP A 268 14.07 -0.99 12.65
N PHE A 269 13.00 -1.61 13.17
CA PHE A 269 12.49 -1.31 14.51
C PHE A 269 13.48 -1.71 15.59
N ASP A 270 14.21 -2.80 15.38
CA ASP A 270 15.12 -3.34 16.39
C ASP A 270 16.41 -2.51 16.49
N ASP A 271 16.73 -1.70 15.46
CA ASP A 271 17.81 -0.70 15.46
C ASP A 271 17.45 0.57 16.25
N LEU A 272 16.16 0.80 16.53
CA LEU A 272 15.72 1.93 17.34
C LEU A 272 16.06 1.71 18.82
N SER A 273 16.27 2.79 19.56
CA SER A 273 16.47 2.70 21.01
C SER A 273 15.21 2.19 21.73
N ALA A 274 15.38 1.56 22.89
CA ALA A 274 14.29 0.93 23.65
C ALA A 274 13.12 1.91 23.93
N GLY A 275 13.43 3.17 24.26
CA GLY A 275 12.40 4.18 24.41
C GLY A 275 11.63 4.51 23.12
N ARG A 276 12.28 4.52 21.95
CA ARG A 276 11.59 4.76 20.67
C ARG A 276 10.72 3.58 20.26
N GLN A 277 11.22 2.37 20.48
CA GLN A 277 10.42 1.16 20.34
C GLN A 277 9.18 1.21 21.24
N THR A 278 9.35 1.67 22.49
CA THR A 278 8.25 1.85 23.44
C THR A 278 7.25 2.91 22.98
N ALA A 279 7.70 4.09 22.55
CA ALA A 279 6.81 5.15 22.06
C ALA A 279 6.01 4.71 20.82
N LEU A 280 6.64 4.03 19.86
CA LEU A 280 5.95 3.49 18.68
C LEU A 280 4.95 2.39 19.04
N THR A 281 5.32 1.52 19.99
CA THR A 281 4.42 0.47 20.50
C THR A 281 3.23 1.07 21.24
N ASP A 282 3.46 2.10 22.06
CA ASP A 282 2.41 2.83 22.78
C ASP A 282 1.45 3.54 21.82
N MET A 283 1.99 4.20 20.78
CA MET A 283 1.18 4.77 19.71
C MET A 283 0.34 3.67 19.05
N ALA A 284 0.94 2.55 18.63
CA ALA A 284 0.20 1.42 18.05
C ALA A 284 -0.89 0.88 18.99
N TYR A 285 -0.62 0.79 20.29
CA TYR A 285 -1.59 0.34 21.30
C TYR A 285 -2.77 1.30 21.45
N ASN A 286 -2.52 2.60 21.34
CA ASN A 286 -3.54 3.62 21.47
C ASN A 286 -4.44 3.72 20.24
N MET A 287 -3.84 3.86 19.05
CA MET A 287 -4.55 4.23 17.82
C MET A 287 -4.57 3.14 16.75
N GLY A 288 -3.90 2.01 16.99
CA GLY A 288 -3.74 0.91 16.03
C GLY A 288 -2.62 1.12 15.01
N GLY A 289 -2.08 0.02 14.47
CA GLY A 289 -1.03 0.05 13.45
C GLY A 289 -1.43 0.78 12.16
N ALA A 290 -2.69 0.71 11.73
CA ALA A 290 -3.16 1.40 10.52
C ALA A 290 -3.08 2.92 10.64
N SER A 291 -3.46 3.47 11.80
CA SER A 291 -3.39 4.91 12.06
C SER A 291 -1.93 5.36 12.24
N LEU A 292 -1.12 4.54 12.92
CA LEU A 292 0.33 4.75 13.04
C LEU A 292 1.03 4.77 11.66
N ASN A 293 0.59 3.93 10.72
CA ASN A 293 1.15 3.89 9.36
C ASN A 293 0.99 5.22 8.60
N ASN A 294 -0.01 6.04 8.96
CA ASN A 294 -0.29 7.31 8.28
C ASN A 294 0.64 8.46 8.71
N PHE A 295 1.54 8.26 9.68
CA PHE A 295 2.50 9.28 10.14
C PHE A 295 3.68 9.44 9.17
N ASN A 296 3.41 9.70 7.88
CA ASN A 296 4.41 9.67 6.80
C ASN A 296 5.62 10.57 7.07
N ASN A 297 5.40 11.78 7.57
CA ASN A 297 6.48 12.72 7.86
C ASN A 297 7.34 12.28 9.06
N MET A 298 6.72 11.72 10.10
CA MET A 298 7.43 11.15 11.25
C MET A 298 8.31 9.99 10.78
N TRP A 299 7.77 9.09 9.97
CA TRP A 299 8.51 7.95 9.42
C TRP A 299 9.65 8.38 8.50
N SER A 300 9.46 9.43 7.69
CA SER A 300 10.54 10.02 6.90
C SER A 300 11.66 10.56 7.80
N ALA A 301 11.28 11.30 8.85
CA ALA A 301 12.24 11.83 9.81
C ALA A 301 13.01 10.72 10.55
N ILE A 302 12.35 9.62 10.94
CA ILE A 302 13.00 8.45 11.56
C ILE A 302 14.00 7.82 10.59
N ARG A 303 13.63 7.63 9.31
CA ARG A 303 14.52 7.07 8.28
C ARG A 303 15.77 7.92 8.07
N GLU A 304 15.63 9.23 8.18
CA GLU A 304 16.72 10.21 8.09
C GLU A 304 17.52 10.35 9.40
N ASN A 305 17.20 9.54 10.43
CA ASN A 305 17.75 9.66 11.80
C ASN A 305 17.50 11.04 12.45
N ASN A 306 16.54 11.80 11.93
CA ASN A 306 16.12 13.09 12.47
C ASN A 306 15.00 12.91 13.50
N PHE A 307 15.38 12.35 14.65
CA PHE A 307 14.43 11.99 15.70
C PHE A 307 13.75 13.19 16.35
N GLU A 308 14.43 14.34 16.41
CA GLU A 308 13.85 15.59 16.88
C GLU A 308 12.69 16.05 15.97
N GLN A 309 12.88 15.94 14.64
CA GLN A 309 11.78 16.19 13.70
C GLN A 309 10.68 15.13 13.85
N ALA A 310 11.03 13.86 14.05
CA ALA A 310 10.02 12.82 14.26
C ALA A 310 9.12 13.13 15.47
N GLY A 311 9.71 13.58 16.58
CA GLY A 311 8.94 14.05 17.75
C GLY A 311 8.04 15.24 17.42
N ARG A 312 8.53 16.24 16.67
CA ARG A 312 7.69 17.36 16.21
C ARG A 312 6.52 16.92 15.33
N GLU A 313 6.72 15.94 14.45
CA GLU A 313 5.63 15.40 13.63
C GLU A 313 4.56 14.68 14.46
N ILE A 314 4.92 14.10 15.61
CA ILE A 314 3.94 13.57 16.58
C ILE A 314 3.11 14.71 17.18
N LEU A 315 3.73 15.84 17.56
CA LEU A 315 3.02 17.02 18.08
C LEU A 315 2.19 17.74 17.00
N ASN A 316 2.62 17.64 15.75
CA ASN A 316 1.97 18.19 14.56
C ASN A 316 0.97 17.19 13.96
N SER A 317 0.19 16.51 14.79
CA SER A 317 -0.73 15.46 14.34
C SER A 317 -2.11 15.61 14.95
N GLN A 318 -3.11 15.02 14.29
CA GLN A 318 -4.44 14.90 14.89
C GLN A 318 -4.44 14.06 16.18
N TYR A 319 -3.50 13.13 16.33
CA TYR A 319 -3.31 12.35 17.55
C TYR A 319 -3.00 13.26 18.74
N TYR A 320 -2.11 14.24 18.55
CA TYR A 320 -1.85 15.26 19.55
C TYR A 320 -3.10 16.07 19.86
N ASN A 321 -3.77 16.61 18.84
CA ASN A 321 -4.96 17.45 19.04
C ASN A 321 -6.08 16.75 19.83
N GLN A 322 -6.26 15.45 19.63
CA GLN A 322 -7.31 14.67 20.29
C GLN A 322 -6.98 14.30 21.74
N LEU A 323 -5.70 14.11 22.06
CA LEU A 323 -5.26 13.55 23.33
C LEU A 323 -4.29 14.45 24.13
N GLN A 324 -4.05 15.68 23.69
CA GLN A 324 -3.14 16.63 24.36
C GLN A 324 -3.44 16.79 25.86
N GLN A 325 -4.72 16.74 26.26
CA GLN A 325 -5.14 16.83 27.66
C GLN A 325 -4.62 15.69 28.55
N THR A 326 -4.26 14.55 27.96
CA THR A 326 -3.71 13.38 28.69
C THR A 326 -2.20 13.48 28.90
N GLY A 327 -1.51 14.38 28.19
CA GLY A 327 -0.05 14.45 28.16
C GLY A 327 0.65 13.29 27.42
N ARG A 328 -0.08 12.22 27.03
CA ARG A 328 0.49 11.04 26.37
C ARG A 328 1.14 11.35 25.01
N PRO A 329 0.51 12.09 24.08
CA PRO A 329 1.16 12.43 22.81
C PRO A 329 2.42 13.26 22.98
N GLN A 330 2.42 14.20 23.94
CA GLN A 330 3.60 15.00 24.27
C GLN A 330 4.74 14.09 24.75
N MET A 331 4.42 13.11 25.59
CA MET A 331 5.43 12.19 26.10
C MET A 331 6.03 11.31 25.01
N ASN A 332 5.20 10.74 24.12
CA ASN A 332 5.70 9.97 22.98
C ASN A 332 6.58 10.83 22.07
N ALA A 333 6.22 12.10 21.85
CA ALA A 333 7.03 13.04 21.08
C ALA A 333 8.39 13.33 21.74
N ASP A 334 8.40 13.58 23.06
CA ASP A 334 9.61 13.88 23.81
C ASP A 334 10.54 12.66 23.89
N ILE A 335 10.00 11.45 24.07
CA ILE A 335 10.76 10.19 24.02
C ILE A 335 11.33 9.94 22.62
N MET A 336 10.54 10.20 21.58
CA MET A 336 10.99 10.04 20.19
C MET A 336 12.17 10.98 19.92
N ALA A 337 12.05 12.25 20.29
CA ALA A 337 13.03 13.30 20.06
C ALA A 337 14.28 13.20 20.93
N ALA A 338 14.18 12.66 22.15
CA ALA A 338 15.30 12.53 23.06
C ALA A 338 16.43 11.70 22.44
N SER A 339 17.68 12.11 22.70
CA SER A 339 18.83 11.35 22.24
C SER A 339 18.95 10.03 23.04
N PRO A 340 19.47 8.94 22.43
CA PRO A 340 19.64 7.66 23.12
C PRO A 340 20.63 7.74 24.30
N ALA A 341 21.51 8.75 24.30
CA ALA A 341 22.50 8.97 25.35
C ALA A 341 21.99 9.89 26.47
N GLU A 342 20.91 10.65 26.26
CA GLU A 342 20.50 11.74 27.17
C GLU A 342 19.13 11.57 27.82
N GLY A 343 18.35 10.52 27.54
CA GLY A 343 17.20 10.21 28.41
C GLY A 343 15.91 9.74 27.79
N ASN A 344 15.89 9.20 26.58
CA ASN A 344 14.69 8.52 26.06
C ASN A 344 14.24 7.38 27.01
N ASP A 345 15.18 6.53 27.45
CA ASP A 345 14.89 5.41 28.36
C ASP A 345 14.61 5.93 29.78
N MET A 346 15.19 7.07 30.20
CA MET A 346 14.91 7.73 31.47
C MET A 346 13.50 8.33 31.53
N LEU A 347 13.04 8.94 30.43
CA LEU A 347 11.68 9.47 30.32
C LEU A 347 10.66 8.33 30.41
N VAL A 348 10.92 7.21 29.71
CA VAL A 348 10.08 6.02 29.80
C VAL A 348 10.07 5.45 31.22
N GLU A 349 11.23 5.35 31.87
CA GLU A 349 11.34 4.91 33.27
C GLU A 349 10.53 5.82 34.22
N GLN A 350 10.64 7.15 34.07
CA GLN A 350 9.90 8.11 34.88
C GLN A 350 8.38 7.99 34.73
N ALA A 351 7.87 7.66 33.53
CA ALA A 351 6.44 7.37 33.33
C ALA A 351 6.00 5.99 33.77
N SER A 352 6.94 5.06 33.94
CA SER A 352 6.65 3.65 34.21
C SER A 352 6.39 3.39 35.69
N VAL A 353 5.48 4.17 36.28
CA VAL A 353 5.15 4.11 37.73
C VAL A 353 4.60 2.75 38.18
N ASN A 354 4.12 1.93 37.25
CA ASN A 354 3.60 0.58 37.50
C ASN A 354 4.69 -0.50 37.46
N CYS A 355 5.95 -0.15 37.19
CA CYS A 355 7.06 -1.10 37.14
C CYS A 355 7.32 -1.76 38.51
N GLN A 356 7.55 -3.08 38.52
CA GLN A 356 7.91 -3.87 39.71
C GLN A 356 9.40 -4.19 39.78
#